data_AF-A0A5K1G7F2-F1
#
_entry.id   AF-A0A5K1G7F2-F1
#
_cell.length_a   1.000
_cell.length_b   1.000
_cell.length_c   1.000
_cell.angle_alpha   90.00
_cell.angle_beta   90.00
_cell.angle_gamma   90.00
#
_symmetry.space_group_name_H-M   'P 1'
#
loop_
_entity.id
_entity.type
_entity.pdbx_description
1 polymer ?
#
loop_
_entity_poly.entity_id
_entity_poly.type
_entity_poly.pdbx_seq_one_letter_code
_entity_poly.pdbx_strand_id
1 'polypeptide(L)' 'SSTYPNATFGYVNVKDVAQAHVLAFEDASANGRYCLVERVAHYSDVVKILHELYPDYKLPA' A
#
# COMPACT_ATOMS: atom_id res chain seq x y z
N SER A 1 -11.69 23.43 -6.50
CA SER A 1 -10.59 22.48 -6.78
C SER A 1 -10.54 21.51 -5.63
N SER A 2 -10.53 20.20 -5.86
CA SER A 2 -10.30 19.21 -4.80
C SER A 2 -8.84 18.80 -4.87
N THR A 3 -8.15 18.90 -3.74
CA THR A 3 -6.76 18.49 -3.59
C THR A 3 -6.68 17.25 -2.71
N TYR A 4 -5.67 16.40 -2.93
CA TYR A 4 -5.44 15.27 -2.01
C TYR A 4 -4.83 15.74 -0.68
N PRO A 5 -4.96 14.96 0.41
CA PRO A 5 -4.33 15.28 1.69
C PRO A 5 -2.81 15.31 1.58
N ASN A 6 -2.15 16.21 2.30
CA ASN A 6 -0.70 16.17 2.52
C ASN A 6 -0.37 15.12 3.59
N ALA A 7 -0.41 13.85 3.20
CA ALA A 7 -0.23 12.72 4.08
C ALA A 7 0.47 11.55 3.38
N THR A 8 1.19 10.78 4.18
CA THR A 8 2.04 9.68 3.74
C THR A 8 1.69 8.44 4.55
N PHE A 9 1.44 7.32 3.87
CA PHE A 9 1.03 6.06 4.50
C PHE A 9 1.82 4.87 3.95
N GLY A 10 1.88 3.80 4.75
CA GLY A 10 2.34 2.50 4.31
C GLY A 10 1.26 1.77 3.52
N TYR A 11 1.64 1.20 2.38
CA TYR A 11 0.79 0.37 1.52
C TYR A 11 1.34 -1.04 1.46
N VAL A 12 0.43 -2.01 1.42
CA VAL A 12 0.74 -3.43 1.21
C VAL A 12 -0.43 -4.08 0.46
N ASN A 13 -0.13 -5.06 -0.39
CA ASN A 13 -1.19 -5.79 -1.09
C ASN A 13 -1.92 -6.72 -0.11
N VAL A 14 -3.25 -6.80 -0.21
CA VAL A 14 -4.08 -7.68 0.63
C VAL A 14 -3.71 -9.16 0.49
N LYS A 15 -3.24 -9.60 -0.69
CA LYS A 15 -2.79 -10.98 -0.92
C LYS A 15 -1.52 -11.29 -0.11
N ASP A 16 -0.59 -10.34 -0.02
CA ASP A 16 0.64 -10.48 0.74
C ASP A 16 0.33 -10.57 2.24
N VAL A 17 -0.64 -9.78 2.71
CA VAL A 17 -1.12 -9.86 4.10
C VAL A 17 -1.72 -11.23 4.38
N ALA A 18 -2.61 -11.73 3.54
CA ALA A 18 -3.21 -13.05 3.72
C ALA A 18 -2.15 -14.16 3.72
N GLN A 19 -1.21 -14.12 2.77
CA GLN A 19 -0.13 -15.09 2.68
C GLN A 19 0.80 -15.02 3.90
N ALA A 20 1.13 -13.82 4.37
CA ALA A 20 1.97 -13.66 5.55
C ALA A 20 1.34 -14.27 6.81
N HIS A 21 0.01 -14.20 6.96
CA HIS A 21 -0.68 -14.87 8.07
C HIS A 21 -0.60 -16.40 7.97
N VAL A 22 -0.78 -16.97 6.77
CA VAL A 22 -0.62 -18.41 6.54
C VAL A 22 0.81 -18.85 6.87
N LEU A 23 1.81 -18.16 6.33
CA LEU A 23 3.22 -18.48 6.56
C LEU A 23 3.62 -18.37 8.03
N ALA A 24 3.19 -17.30 8.72
CA ALA A 24 3.49 -17.13 10.14
C ALA A 24 2.79 -18.17 11.03
N PHE A 25 1.71 -18.77 10.57
CA PHE A 25 1.02 -19.85 11.28
C PHE A 25 1.67 -21.23 11.02
N GLU A 26 2.07 -21.50 9.78
CA GLU A 26 2.59 -22.81 9.37
C GLU A 26 4.06 -23.03 9.77
N ASP A 27 4.87 -21.97 9.83
CA ASP A 27 6.27 -22.07 10.23
C ASP A 27 6.41 -22.04 11.76
N ALA A 28 6.76 -23.18 12.36
CA ALA A 28 6.94 -23.31 13.81
C ALA A 28 8.10 -22.44 14.37
N SER A 29 8.99 -21.93 13.52
CA SER A 29 10.04 -21.01 13.93
C SER A 29 9.59 -19.54 13.95
N ALA A 30 8.45 -19.23 13.32
CA ALA A 30 7.89 -17.88 13.29
C ALA A 30 7.53 -17.42 14.70
N ASN A 31 7.96 -16.20 15.05
CA ASN A 31 7.76 -15.64 16.39
C ASN A 31 7.82 -14.11 16.37
N GLY A 32 7.20 -13.50 17.38
CA GLY A 32 7.22 -12.05 17.55
C GLY A 32 6.25 -11.31 16.62
N ARG A 33 6.69 -10.17 16.09
CA ARG A 33 5.87 -9.23 15.31
C ARG A 33 6.51 -9.00 13.95
N TYR A 34 5.68 -9.04 12.89
CA TYR A 34 6.10 -8.81 11.51
C TYR A 34 5.48 -7.51 10.99
N CYS A 35 6.32 -6.60 10.49
CA CYS A 35 5.84 -5.40 9.81
C CYS A 35 5.51 -5.74 8.35
N LEU A 36 4.28 -5.48 7.92
CA LEU A 36 3.82 -5.73 6.55
C LEU A 36 3.50 -4.40 5.86
N VAL A 37 4.52 -3.80 5.26
CA VAL A 37 4.43 -2.58 4.45
C VAL A 37 5.39 -2.77 3.27
N GLU A 38 4.88 -2.73 2.03
CA GLU A 38 5.71 -2.85 0.82
C GLU A 38 6.39 -1.52 0.50
N ARG A 39 5.64 -0.42 0.54
CA ARG A 39 6.18 0.93 0.38
C ARG A 39 5.43 1.94 1.24
N VAL A 40 6.12 3.01 1.58
CA VAL A 40 5.52 4.21 2.15
C VAL A 40 5.44 5.26 1.04
N ALA A 41 4.25 5.81 0.80
CA ALA A 41 4.01 6.72 -0.31
C ALA A 41 3.16 7.92 0.13
N HIS A 42 3.52 9.10 -0.37
CA HIS A 42 2.68 10.29 -0.26
C HIS A 42 1.51 10.20 -1.26
N TYR A 43 0.40 10.89 -0.99
CA TYR A 43 -0.72 10.90 -1.93
C TYR A 43 -0.36 11.42 -3.33
N SER A 44 0.64 12.29 -3.48
CA SER A 44 1.13 12.72 -4.80
C SER A 44 1.68 11.55 -5.62
N ASP A 45 2.36 10.61 -4.97
CA ASP A 45 2.92 9.42 -5.64
C ASP A 45 1.80 8.48 -6.09
N VAL A 46 0.77 8.32 -5.23
CA VAL A 46 -0.43 7.53 -5.57
C VAL A 46 -1.17 8.15 -6.76
N VAL A 47 -1.37 9.47 -6.75
CA VAL A 47 -2.03 10.19 -7.85
C VAL A 47 -1.22 10.10 -9.14
N LYS A 48 0.11 10.19 -9.07
CA LYS A 48 0.99 10.00 -10.23
C LYS A 48 0.81 8.60 -10.84
N ILE A 49 0.84 7.55 -10.01
CA ILE A 49 0.62 6.17 -10.47
C ILE A 49 -0.78 6.02 -11.08
N LEU A 50 -1.81 6.56 -10.44
CA LEU A 50 -3.18 6.51 -10.96
C LEU A 50 -3.31 7.22 -12.32
N HIS A 51 -2.61 8.35 -12.51
CA HIS A 51 -2.61 9.06 -13.78
C HIS A 51 -1.89 8.29 -14.88
N GLU A 52 -0.77 7.63 -14.57
CA GLU A 52 -0.05 6.75 -15.51
C GLU A 52 -0.90 5.54 -15.94
N LEU A 53 -1.68 4.97 -15.02
CA LEU A 53 -2.55 3.83 -15.29
C LEU A 53 -3.88 4.21 -15.97
N TYR A 54 -4.41 5.39 -15.65
CA TYR A 54 -5.73 5.87 -16.07
C TYR A 54 -5.66 7.34 -16.51
N PRO A 55 -5.03 7.65 -17.66
CA PRO A 55 -4.72 9.02 -18.07
C PRO A 55 -5.94 9.90 -18.28
N ASP A 56 -7.07 9.31 -18.68
CA ASP A 56 -8.32 10.04 -18.96
C ASP A 56 -9.15 10.31 -17.70
N TYR A 57 -8.77 9.74 -16.55
CA TYR A 57 -9.53 9.91 -15.31
C TYR A 57 -9.17 11.22 -14.61
N LYS A 58 -10.20 11.96 -14.19
CA LYS A 58 -10.01 13.22 -13.46
C LYS A 58 -9.62 12.95 -12.02
N LEU A 59 -8.36 13.20 -11.67
CA LEU A 59 -7.81 13.03 -10.33
C LEU A 59 -7.72 14.37 -9.57
N PRO A 60 -7.71 14.34 -8.22
CA PRO A 60 -7.41 15.51 -7.40
C PRO A 60 -6.00 16.04 -7.68
N ALA A 61 -5.85 17.37 -7.57
CA ALA A 61 -4.57 18.06 -7.75
C ALA A 61 -3.70 18.03 -6.49
#